data_AF-A0A183CGU7-F1
#
_entry.id   AF-A0A183CGU7-F1
#
_cell.length_a   1.000
_cell.length_b   1.000
_cell.length_c   1.000
_cell.angle_alpha   90.00
_cell.angle_beta   90.00
_cell.angle_gamma   90.00
#
_symmetry.space_group_name_H-M   'P 1'
#
loop_
_entity.id
_entity.type
_entity.pdbx_description
1 polymer ?
#
loop_
_entity_poly.entity_id
_entity_poly.type
_entity_poly.pdbx_seq_one_letter_code
_entity_poly.pdbx_strand_id
1 'polypeptide(L)'
;MAFQTFIRQQKKPTIFYYSLDVTYFKSSLDTKLFDVFWNTYWVNTLCANPLQNNADYVTSQLADLGAKMEHIGFKNSLPFRERLRKAERDSGKLGCEVLQGLMLKAVKNGLFGLRPSSSLAL
;
A
#
# COMPACT_ATOMS: atom_id res chain seq x y z
N MET A 1 0.17 -27.54 -35.35
CA MET A 1 0.24 -26.09 -35.05
C MET A 1 -1.07 -25.48 -34.54
N ALA A 2 -2.24 -26.06 -34.78
CA ALA A 2 -3.53 -25.50 -34.33
C ALA A 2 -3.77 -25.53 -32.81
N PHE A 3 -3.13 -26.46 -32.08
CA PHE A 3 -3.35 -26.66 -30.63
C PHE A 3 -2.70 -25.58 -29.74
N GLN A 4 -1.60 -24.97 -30.20
CA GLN A 4 -0.90 -23.88 -29.50
C GLN A 4 -1.68 -22.55 -29.53
N THR A 5 -2.49 -22.34 -30.58
CA THR A 5 -3.34 -21.14 -30.70
C THR A 5 -4.55 -21.18 -29.75
N PHE A 6 -5.03 -22.37 -29.39
CA PHE A 6 -6.20 -22.55 -28.52
C PHE A 6 -5.93 -22.20 -27.05
N ILE A 7 -4.70 -22.47 -26.55
CA ILE A 7 -4.33 -22.19 -25.15
C ILE A 7 -4.06 -20.69 -24.90
N ARG A 8 -3.81 -19.88 -25.95
CA ARG A 8 -3.77 -18.41 -25.83
C ARG A 8 -5.14 -17.75 -25.67
N GLN A 9 -6.23 -18.45 -26.00
CA GLN A 9 -7.61 -17.92 -25.95
C GLN A 9 -8.32 -18.17 -24.61
N GLN A 10 -7.75 -18.97 -23.72
CA GLN A 10 -8.28 -19.15 -22.35
C GLN A 10 -7.76 -18.05 -21.41
N LYS A 11 -7.69 -16.80 -21.90
CA LYS A 11 -7.48 -15.63 -21.03
C LYS A 11 -8.78 -15.44 -20.26
N LYS A 12 -8.79 -16.01 -19.05
CA LYS A 12 -9.83 -15.96 -18.00
C LYS A 12 -10.81 -14.80 -18.24
N PRO A 13 -12.11 -15.06 -18.47
CA PRO A 13 -13.08 -14.01 -18.76
C PRO A 13 -13.11 -13.06 -17.57
N THR A 14 -12.51 -11.89 -17.76
CA THR A 14 -12.68 -10.79 -16.81
C THR A 14 -14.10 -10.35 -17.05
N ILE A 15 -14.95 -10.53 -16.05
CA ILE A 15 -16.39 -10.41 -16.14
C ILE A 15 -16.73 -9.07 -16.82
N PHE A 16 -17.65 -9.07 -17.80
CA PHE A 16 -18.09 -7.90 -18.58
C PHE A 16 -18.85 -6.90 -17.71
N TYR A 17 -18.18 -6.26 -16.76
CA TYR A 17 -18.72 -5.15 -16.00
C TYR A 17 -18.10 -3.86 -16.53
N TYR A 18 -18.95 -2.91 -16.87
CA TYR A 18 -18.52 -1.56 -17.22
C TYR A 18 -18.27 -0.77 -15.94
N SER A 19 -17.15 -0.05 -15.90
CA SER A 19 -16.90 0.90 -14.81
C SER A 19 -17.89 2.05 -14.94
N LEU A 20 -18.74 2.25 -13.94
CA LEU A 20 -19.57 3.44 -13.81
C LEU A 20 -18.79 4.52 -13.07
N ASP A 21 -19.02 5.79 -13.44
CA ASP A 21 -18.50 6.91 -12.66
C ASP A 21 -19.24 6.99 -11.33
N VAL A 22 -18.53 6.70 -10.24
CA VAL A 22 -19.05 6.74 -8.89
C VAL A 22 -18.92 8.17 -8.36
N THR A 23 -20.03 8.86 -8.19
CA THR A 23 -20.09 10.16 -7.54
C THR A 23 -20.50 10.01 -6.07
N TYR A 24 -19.79 10.67 -5.17
CA TYR A 24 -20.11 10.69 -3.74
C TYR A 24 -20.94 11.94 -3.40
N PHE A 25 -22.08 11.75 -2.74
CA PHE A 25 -22.89 12.83 -2.17
C PHE A 25 -22.71 12.88 -0.66
N LYS A 26 -22.57 14.08 -0.10
CA LYS A 26 -22.44 14.33 1.34
C LYS A 26 -23.60 15.21 1.80
N SER A 27 -24.39 14.74 2.77
CA SER A 27 -25.47 15.56 3.34
C SER A 27 -24.92 16.68 4.23
N SER A 28 -25.74 17.71 4.45
CA SER A 28 -25.45 18.78 5.42
C SER A 28 -25.36 18.22 6.84
N LEU A 29 -26.10 17.15 7.16
CA LEU A 29 -26.00 16.43 8.43
C LEU A 29 -24.68 15.64 8.54
N ASP A 30 -24.31 14.89 7.51
CA ASP A 30 -23.04 14.14 7.48
C ASP A 30 -21.85 15.08 7.66
N THR A 31 -21.94 16.29 7.12
CA THR A 31 -20.90 17.32 7.30
C THR A 31 -20.73 17.72 8.76
N LYS A 32 -21.83 17.97 9.48
CA LYS A 32 -21.79 18.30 10.90
C LYS A 32 -21.31 17.11 11.74
N LEU A 33 -21.74 15.90 11.40
CA LEU A 33 -21.32 14.69 12.11
C LEU A 33 -19.83 14.41 11.95
N PHE A 34 -19.30 14.54 10.72
CA PHE A 34 -17.87 14.38 10.47
C PHE A 34 -17.02 15.42 11.19
N ASP A 35 -17.52 16.64 11.37
CA ASP A 35 -16.81 17.68 12.08
C ASP A 35 -16.66 17.35 13.59
N VAL A 36 -17.75 16.91 14.23
CA VAL A 36 -17.71 16.45 15.64
C VAL A 36 -16.84 15.20 15.80
N PHE A 37 -16.94 14.27 14.85
CA PHE A 37 -16.09 13.07 14.82
C PHE A 37 -14.61 13.44 14.69
N TRP A 38 -14.28 14.36 13.78
CA TRP A 38 -12.90 14.78 13.55
C TRP A 38 -12.31 15.43 14.80
N ASN A 39 -13.09 16.28 15.48
CA ASN A 39 -12.68 16.93 16.73
C ASN A 39 -12.30 15.94 17.85
N THR A 40 -12.85 14.72 17.84
CA THR A 40 -12.59 13.71 18.87
C THR A 40 -11.62 12.59 18.42
N TYR A 41 -11.51 12.32 17.11
CA TYR A 41 -10.77 11.18 16.58
C TYR A 41 -9.45 11.53 15.87
N TRP A 42 -9.13 12.82 15.71
CA TRP A 42 -7.92 13.26 15.00
C TRP A 42 -6.63 12.70 15.62
N VAL A 43 -6.56 12.57 16.96
CA VAL A 43 -5.39 12.00 17.65
C VAL A 43 -5.16 10.54 17.24
N ASN A 44 -6.22 9.74 17.17
CA ASN A 44 -6.13 8.33 16.75
C ASN A 44 -5.68 8.23 15.29
N THR A 45 -6.12 9.15 14.44
CA THR A 45 -5.71 9.22 13.04
C THR A 45 -4.22 9.57 12.90
N LEU A 46 -3.70 10.49 13.72
CA LEU A 46 -2.26 10.84 13.75
C LEU A 46 -1.38 9.76 14.40
N CYS A 47 -1.92 9.04 15.38
CA CYS A 47 -1.20 7.97 16.08
C CYS A 47 -1.24 6.62 15.36
N ALA A 48 -2.17 6.44 14.41
CA ALA A 48 -2.26 5.25 13.59
C ALA A 48 -1.03 5.15 12.68
N ASN A 49 -0.16 4.18 12.97
CA ASN A 49 0.98 3.89 12.11
C ASN A 49 0.69 2.67 11.23
N PRO A 50 0.56 2.82 9.90
CA PRO A 50 0.29 1.71 9.01
C PRO A 50 1.38 0.62 9.06
N LEU A 51 2.62 0.97 9.41
CA LEU A 51 3.69 -0.02 9.58
C LEU A 51 3.57 -0.87 10.84
N GLN A 52 2.92 -0.37 11.91
CA GLN A 52 2.67 -1.20 13.11
C GLN A 52 1.45 -2.10 12.91
N ASN A 53 0.42 -1.60 12.25
CA ASN A 53 -0.82 -2.37 12.06
C ASN A 53 -0.72 -3.41 10.93
N ASN A 54 0.07 -3.14 9.89
CA ASN A 54 0.19 -4.00 8.70
C ASN A 54 1.60 -4.60 8.52
N ALA A 55 2.37 -4.74 9.61
CA ALA A 55 3.76 -5.23 9.56
C ALA A 55 3.89 -6.60 8.86
N ASP A 56 2.99 -7.53 9.20
CA ASP A 56 3.00 -8.89 8.63
C ASP A 56 2.68 -8.89 7.14
N TYR A 57 1.75 -8.02 6.72
CA TYR A 57 1.39 -7.84 5.31
C TYR A 57 2.58 -7.30 4.50
N VAL A 58 3.25 -6.25 5.00
CA VAL A 58 4.43 -5.67 4.34
C VAL A 58 5.57 -6.68 4.23
N THR A 59 5.80 -7.47 5.28
CA THR A 59 6.85 -8.49 5.30
C THR A 59 6.56 -9.63 4.32
N SER A 60 5.30 -10.08 4.26
CA SER A 60 4.84 -11.09 3.30
C SER A 60 4.98 -10.60 1.85
N GLN A 61 4.54 -9.37 1.56
CA GLN A 61 4.66 -8.76 0.24
C GLN A 61 6.12 -8.56 -0.19
N LEU A 62 7.01 -8.28 0.77
CA LEU A 62 8.44 -8.18 0.52
C LEU A 62 9.07 -9.55 0.20
N ALA A 63 8.68 -10.60 0.92
CA ALA A 63 9.12 -11.96 0.66
C ALA A 63 8.64 -12.45 -0.73
N ASP A 64 7.37 -12.20 -1.06
CA ASP A 64 6.79 -12.52 -2.37
C ASP A 64 7.47 -11.74 -3.51
N LEU A 65 7.83 -10.48 -3.28
CA LEU A 65 8.59 -9.68 -4.23
C LEU A 65 9.98 -10.26 -4.47
N GLY A 66 10.68 -10.69 -3.41
CA GLY A 66 11.98 -11.36 -3.49
C GLY A 66 11.91 -12.65 -4.32
N ALA A 67 10.94 -13.51 -4.03
CA ALA A 67 10.72 -14.75 -4.78
C ALA A 67 10.36 -14.48 -6.27
N LYS A 68 9.55 -13.44 -6.54
CA LYS A 68 9.27 -13.01 -7.92
C LYS A 68 10.53 -12.57 -8.65
N MET A 69 11.43 -11.84 -7.98
CA MET A 69 12.68 -11.33 -8.55
C MET A 69 13.66 -12.46 -8.88
N GLU A 70 13.81 -13.44 -7.98
CA GLU A 70 14.62 -14.64 -8.23
C GLU A 70 14.11 -15.43 -9.44
N HIS A 71 12.79 -15.58 -9.54
CA HIS A 71 12.16 -16.32 -10.64
C HIS A 71 12.16 -15.58 -11.99
N ILE A 72 12.54 -14.30 -12.01
CA ILE A 72 12.76 -13.49 -13.20
C ILE A 72 14.18 -13.75 -13.76
N GLY A 73 15.20 -13.87 -12.90
CA GLY A 73 16.60 -14.05 -13.30
C GLY A 73 16.90 -15.30 -14.18
N PHE A 74 16.05 -16.32 -14.15
CA PHE A 74 16.29 -17.59 -14.83
C PHE A 74 15.78 -17.70 -16.28
N LYS A 75 15.08 -16.70 -16.85
CA LYS A 75 14.47 -16.85 -18.19
C LYS A 75 14.55 -15.58 -19.05
N ASN A 76 15.53 -15.51 -19.96
CA ASN A 76 15.59 -14.49 -21.01
C ASN A 76 14.60 -14.81 -22.14
N SER A 77 13.39 -14.26 -22.06
CA SER A 77 12.36 -14.36 -23.11
C SER A 77 11.45 -13.14 -23.00
N LEU A 78 10.69 -12.76 -24.03
CA LEU A 78 9.75 -11.61 -24.01
C LEU A 78 8.86 -11.47 -22.74
N PRO A 79 8.35 -12.54 -22.08
CA PRO A 79 7.65 -12.42 -20.80
C PRO A 79 8.52 -11.99 -19.61
N PHE A 80 9.85 -12.02 -19.72
CA PHE A 80 10.80 -11.49 -18.72
C PHE A 80 10.56 -9.99 -18.49
N ARG A 81 10.48 -9.22 -19.58
CA ARG A 81 10.36 -7.77 -19.51
C ARG A 81 9.04 -7.35 -18.86
N GLU A 82 7.94 -8.06 -19.16
CA GLU A 82 6.64 -7.79 -18.52
C GLU A 82 6.61 -8.22 -17.05
N ARG A 83 7.24 -9.36 -16.69
CA ARG A 83 7.36 -9.78 -15.29
C ARG A 83 8.22 -8.82 -14.47
N LEU A 84 9.30 -8.32 -15.04
CA LEU A 84 10.14 -7.29 -14.43
C LEU A 84 9.37 -5.98 -14.23
N ARG A 85 8.63 -5.54 -15.25
CA ARG A 85 7.78 -4.33 -15.17
C ARG A 85 6.68 -4.46 -14.12
N LYS A 86 6.15 -5.67 -13.93
CA LYS A 86 5.18 -5.97 -12.86
C LYS A 86 5.86 -5.95 -11.48
N ALA A 87 7.03 -6.56 -11.34
CA ALA A 87 7.80 -6.54 -10.10
C ALA A 87 8.20 -5.10 -9.71
N GLU A 88 8.59 -4.28 -10.68
CA GLU A 88 8.91 -2.85 -10.49
C GLU A 88 7.69 -2.05 -9.99
N ARG A 89 6.50 -2.28 -10.58
CA ARG A 89 5.26 -1.67 -10.08
C ARG A 89 4.91 -2.14 -8.67
N ASP A 90 5.01 -3.44 -8.41
CA ASP A 90 4.74 -4.03 -7.08
C ASP A 90 5.71 -3.45 -6.04
N SER A 91 7.01 -3.32 -6.38
CA SER A 91 8.03 -2.72 -5.51
C SER A 91 7.82 -1.22 -5.29
N GLY A 92 7.43 -0.49 -6.32
CA GLY A 92 7.13 0.94 -6.21
C GLY A 92 5.95 1.20 -5.27
N LYS A 93 4.89 0.39 -5.39
CA LYS A 93 3.74 0.46 -4.49
C LYS A 93 4.12 0.13 -3.04
N LEU A 94 4.85 -0.97 -2.83
CA LEU A 94 5.33 -1.37 -1.50
C LEU A 94 6.22 -0.28 -0.88
N GLY A 95 7.11 0.33 -1.69
CA GLY A 95 7.97 1.43 -1.25
C GLY A 95 7.19 2.65 -0.79
N CYS A 96 6.12 3.03 -1.51
CA CYS A 96 5.25 4.14 -1.09
C CYS A 96 4.54 3.86 0.24
N GLU A 97 4.03 2.65 0.45
CA GLU A 97 3.36 2.26 1.71
C GLU A 97 4.35 2.28 2.89
N VAL A 98 5.57 1.78 2.70
CA VAL A 98 6.63 1.82 3.72
C VAL A 98 7.05 3.28 4.00
N LEU A 99 7.23 4.09 2.96
CA LEU A 99 7.59 5.50 3.11
C LEU A 99 6.55 6.29 3.91
N GLN A 100 5.26 6.07 3.64
CA GLN A 100 4.17 6.70 4.40
C GLN A 100 4.24 6.37 5.90
N GLY A 101 4.49 5.12 6.26
CA GLY A 101 4.64 4.73 7.67
C GLY A 101 5.92 5.25 8.32
N LEU A 102 7.03 5.34 7.58
CA LEU A 102 8.27 5.96 8.08
C LEU A 102 8.10 7.46 8.29
N MET A 103 7.41 8.16 7.40
CA MET A 103 7.07 9.59 7.56
C MET A 103 6.26 9.82 8.83
N LEU A 104 5.22 9.01 9.08
CA LEU A 104 4.42 9.09 10.32
C LEU A 104 5.27 8.81 11.57
N LYS A 105 6.17 7.83 11.51
CA LYS A 105 7.11 7.54 12.61
C LYS A 105 8.07 8.70 12.87
N ALA A 106 8.61 9.33 11.83
CA ALA A 106 9.49 10.48 11.95
C ALA A 106 8.78 11.70 12.55
N VAL A 107 7.57 12.01 12.08
CA VAL A 107 6.73 13.08 12.63
C VAL A 107 6.38 12.82 14.09
N LYS A 108 5.95 11.60 14.43
CA LYS A 108 5.66 11.20 15.82
C LYS A 108 6.89 11.37 16.72
N ASN A 109 8.06 10.95 16.26
CA ASN A 109 9.30 11.10 17.02
C ASN A 109 9.71 12.57 17.17
N GLY A 110 9.50 13.41 16.16
CA GLY A 110 9.77 14.85 16.25
C GLY A 110 8.82 15.59 17.19
N LEU A 111 7.52 15.25 17.17
CA LEU A 111 6.50 15.89 18.00
C LEU A 111 6.51 15.43 19.46
N PHE A 112 6.77 14.14 19.71
CA PHE A 112 6.62 13.54 21.05
C PHE A 112 7.91 12.94 21.62
N GLY A 113 8.94 12.72 20.80
CA GLY A 113 10.21 12.08 21.21
C GLY A 113 11.22 13.05 21.83
N LEU A 114 11.03 14.36 21.67
CA LEU A 114 11.90 15.40 22.26
C LEU A 114 11.39 15.89 23.63
N ARG A 115 10.97 14.98 24.52
CA ARG A 115 10.84 15.36 25.93
C ARG A 115 12.26 15.42 26.51
N PRO A 116 12.81 16.59 26.86
CA PRO A 116 14.05 16.61 27.62
C PRO A 116 13.78 15.81 28.90
N SER A 117 14.62 14.81 29.15
CA SER A 117 14.72 14.19 30.47
C SER A 117 15.14 15.30 31.43
N SER A 118 14.15 15.95 32.06
CA SER A 118 14.35 16.75 33.25
C SER A 118 14.74 15.80 34.38
N SER A 119 15.99 15.33 34.33
CA SER A 119 16.65 14.55 35.39
C SER A 119 18.17 14.71 35.38
N LEU A 120 18.67 15.87 34.92
CA LEU A 120 20.03 16.35 35.21
C LEU A 120 19.99 17.75 35.84
N ALA A 121 18.99 17.98 36.69
CA ALA A 121 18.94 19.11 37.61
C ALA A 121 18.82 18.56 39.03
N LEU A 122 19.94 18.03 39.55
CA LEU A 122 20.42 18.08 40.94
C LEU A 122 21.66 17.19 41.07
#